data_AF-K0KF21-F1
#
_entry.id   AF-K0KF21-F1
#
_cell.length_a   1.000
_cell.length_b   1.000
_cell.length_c   1.000
_cell.angle_alpha   90.00
_cell.angle_beta   90.00
_cell.angle_gamma   90.00
#
_symmetry.space_group_name_H-M   'P 1'
#
loop_
_entity.id
_entity.type
_entity.pdbx_description
1 polymer ?
#
loop_
_entity_poly.entity_id
_entity_poly.type
_entity_poly.pdbx_seq_one_letter_code
_entity_poly.pdbx_strand_id
1 'polypeptide(L)'
;MVDILDLFKKRKLNHVKNEVQINEVIDLTSDEIDGDEGIKEEGIKNTKKEGQGDDDGIKDEELKDDGQNKVADDLGDLGDADIEIATDIATDINLNDPDLISQQYNILKTMKQDLSCPICSLNIENLSISNRESHVEACISIPKSTPKVIKTKPKSPSKTTKTTKSKPKGGKPRVPRQSKPIPDFKILTFNNNYKLNVDGFQFQDHPSIDKYFLSHYHSDHYIGLSKKWSQGIIYTSKTTSNLLQSIMKIPSERIIGLEFGIPHDLTEQIKVTLFDANHCPGGAIFLFEEYNPKGEIIKRILHTGDFRVSKQHLDLFKDMFLDEIYLDTTYMNPVYTFMLQSLVIKQTCEFLESIINNTITKNSILNYFTQNQDYLILIGSYSIGKEKLYIQLAKTINSKILITKERYKFLSCIENFNLDIFTTDPKDPSAKIQIISIQKLSDNKFLSQFSSKKIIKIKPTGWSFNTFKTLTASIKNKTPQEILNQVLTPTTPSTDYKTQLLKQFQNSSSLSVPYSEHSSFKELSILGCFLKWGEIIPTVNTTNPTFQEWFNLWKDKKIDEGYINDYYKTT
;
A
#
# COMPACT_ATOMS: atom_id res chain seq x y z
N MET A 1 36.77 25.14 49.64
CA MET A 1 37.27 24.33 48.52
C MET A 1 36.81 22.90 48.74
N VAL A 2 35.67 22.55 48.14
CA VAL A 2 35.05 21.22 48.22
C VAL A 2 34.71 20.83 46.78
N ASP A 3 35.02 19.57 46.45
CA ASP A 3 35.24 18.99 45.13
C ASP A 3 34.09 19.08 44.12
N ILE A 4 34.44 19.46 42.89
CA ILE A 4 33.60 19.50 41.67
C ILE A 4 33.49 18.11 41.00
N LEU A 5 33.81 17.04 41.73
CA LEU A 5 33.78 15.65 41.22
C LEU A 5 32.50 14.86 41.55
N ASP A 6 31.56 15.43 42.31
CA ASP A 6 30.37 14.70 42.78
C ASP A 6 29.07 15.02 42.00
N LEU A 7 29.12 15.94 41.04
CA LEU A 7 27.98 16.24 40.14
C LEU A 7 27.93 15.37 38.87
N PHE A 8 29.02 14.65 38.53
CA PHE A 8 29.06 13.77 37.36
C PHE A 8 28.69 12.31 37.64
N LYS A 9 28.58 11.88 38.91
CA LYS A 9 28.16 10.52 39.26
C LYS A 9 26.64 10.30 39.38
N LYS A 10 25.83 11.37 39.48
CA LYS A 10 24.35 11.25 39.57
C LYS A 10 23.59 11.29 38.25
N ARG A 11 24.26 11.54 37.11
CA ARG A 11 23.63 11.48 35.76
C ARG A 11 23.77 10.13 35.05
N LYS A 12 24.52 9.19 35.62
CA LYS A 12 24.79 7.86 35.03
C LYS A 12 23.88 6.74 35.53
N LEU A 13 22.86 7.03 36.37
CA LEU A 13 21.97 6.01 36.96
C LEU A 13 20.51 6.01 36.44
N ASN A 14 20.13 6.87 35.48
CA ASN A 14 18.77 6.91 34.94
C ASN A 14 18.66 6.52 33.45
N HIS A 15 19.68 5.86 32.87
CA HIS A 15 19.66 5.45 31.46
C HIS A 15 19.79 3.94 31.22
N VAL A 16 19.56 3.12 32.25
CA VAL A 16 19.50 1.66 32.10
C VAL A 16 18.14 1.18 32.61
N LYS A 17 17.14 1.24 31.73
CA LYS A 17 15.93 0.42 31.69
C LYS A 17 15.16 0.78 30.41
N ASN A 18 15.66 0.27 29.30
CA ASN A 18 14.89 -0.12 28.12
C ASN A 18 15.69 -1.27 27.50
N GLU A 19 15.76 -2.37 28.25
CA GLU A 19 16.00 -3.68 27.66
C GLU A 19 14.74 -4.03 26.89
N VAL A 20 14.70 -3.67 25.61
CA VAL A 20 13.77 -4.31 24.66
C VAL A 20 14.41 -5.63 24.28
N GLN A 21 14.27 -6.62 25.16
CA GLN A 21 14.46 -8.01 24.82
C GLN A 21 13.11 -8.52 24.35
N ILE A 22 12.83 -8.39 23.06
CA ILE A 22 11.64 -8.94 22.42
C ILE A 22 12.11 -10.04 21.48
N ASN A 23 12.21 -11.26 22.00
CA ASN A 23 11.97 -12.47 21.22
C ASN A 23 10.46 -12.76 21.27
N GLU A 24 9.63 -11.78 20.87
CA GLU A 24 8.22 -12.03 20.61
C GLU A 24 8.07 -12.58 19.19
N VAL A 25 7.10 -13.49 19.07
CA VAL A 25 6.48 -13.85 17.79
C VAL A 25 6.13 -12.55 17.07
N ILE A 26 6.54 -12.37 15.81
CA ILE A 26 6.03 -11.26 15.00
C ILE A 26 4.54 -11.53 14.85
N ASP A 27 3.74 -10.95 15.74
CA ASP A 27 2.33 -10.81 15.51
C ASP A 27 2.18 -9.66 14.54
N LEU A 28 2.02 -9.99 13.25
CA LEU A 28 1.71 -9.00 12.22
C LEU A 28 0.46 -8.16 12.55
N THR A 29 -0.24 -8.46 13.64
CA THR A 29 -1.52 -7.88 14.02
C THR A 29 -1.45 -6.83 15.13
N SER A 30 -0.28 -6.56 15.70
CA SER A 30 -0.09 -5.57 16.77
C SER A 30 -0.04 -4.12 16.24
N ASP A 31 -1.19 -3.61 15.82
CA ASP A 31 -1.54 -2.23 16.19
C ASP A 31 -2.27 -2.39 17.54
N GLU A 32 -1.67 -1.95 18.64
CA GLU A 32 -2.15 -2.18 20.00
C GLU A 32 -3.60 -1.70 20.17
N ILE A 33 -4.53 -2.63 20.41
CA ILE A 33 -5.88 -2.34 20.87
C ILE A 33 -5.79 -2.15 22.38
N ASP A 34 -5.54 -0.92 22.83
CA ASP A 34 -5.73 -0.57 24.23
C ASP A 34 -7.23 -0.47 24.52
N GLY A 35 -7.77 -1.45 25.23
CA GLY A 35 -9.16 -1.46 25.66
C GLY A 35 -9.44 -2.54 26.69
N ASP A 36 -9.12 -2.26 27.95
CA ASP A 36 -9.75 -2.94 29.08
C ASP A 36 -10.04 -1.95 30.22
N GLU A 37 -11.26 -1.41 30.23
CA GLU A 37 -11.90 -0.94 31.46
C GLU A 37 -13.11 -1.83 31.76
N GLY A 38 -12.85 -2.89 32.53
CA GLY A 38 -13.60 -3.19 33.76
C GLY A 38 -15.11 -3.38 33.62
N ILE A 39 -15.52 -4.60 33.31
CA ILE A 39 -16.87 -5.10 33.62
C ILE A 39 -17.04 -5.09 35.15
N LYS A 40 -17.92 -4.22 35.66
CA LYS A 40 -18.52 -4.38 36.99
C LYS A 40 -19.88 -5.06 36.84
N GLU A 41 -19.94 -6.29 37.34
CA GLU A 41 -21.17 -7.00 37.67
C GLU A 41 -21.94 -6.22 38.74
N GLU A 42 -23.20 -5.86 38.48
CA GLU A 42 -24.22 -5.81 39.52
C GLU A 42 -25.53 -6.41 38.99
N GLY A 43 -26.07 -7.32 39.79
CA GLY A 43 -27.17 -8.19 39.42
C GLY A 43 -28.56 -7.64 39.72
N ILE A 44 -29.51 -8.24 38.98
CA ILE A 44 -30.88 -8.62 39.38
C ILE A 44 -31.85 -7.48 39.76
N LYS A 45 -32.89 -7.29 38.93
CA LYS A 45 -34.31 -7.41 39.37
C LYS A 45 -35.29 -7.55 38.21
N ASN A 46 -36.05 -8.65 38.27
CA ASN A 46 -37.27 -8.93 37.54
C ASN A 46 -38.36 -7.89 37.83
N THR A 47 -39.08 -7.43 36.81
CA THR A 47 -40.53 -7.21 36.91
C THR A 47 -41.21 -7.42 35.56
N LYS A 48 -42.13 -8.39 35.55
CA LYS A 48 -43.19 -8.57 34.55
C LYS A 48 -44.07 -7.32 34.48
N LYS A 49 -44.59 -6.99 33.30
CA LYS A 49 -45.98 -6.53 33.14
C LYS A 49 -46.49 -6.79 31.73
N GLU A 50 -47.66 -7.42 31.69
CA GLU A 50 -48.50 -7.70 30.54
C GLU A 50 -49.30 -6.45 30.11
N GLY A 51 -49.81 -6.45 28.88
CA GLY A 51 -51.15 -5.93 28.59
C GLY A 51 -51.29 -4.90 27.46
N GLN A 52 -51.87 -5.37 26.34
CA GLN A 52 -52.85 -4.71 25.43
C GLN A 52 -52.44 -3.40 24.72
N GLY A 53 -52.80 -3.12 23.47
CA GLY A 53 -53.82 -3.63 22.54
C GLY A 53 -54.21 -2.46 21.62
N ASP A 54 -54.83 -2.76 20.47
CA ASP A 54 -55.51 -1.87 19.50
C ASP A 54 -54.56 -1.28 18.42
N ASP A 55 -54.57 -1.72 17.15
CA ASP A 55 -55.62 -1.81 16.09
C ASP A 55 -55.85 -0.48 15.34
N ASP A 56 -56.23 -0.62 14.07
CA ASP A 56 -56.39 0.36 12.96
C ASP A 56 -55.16 0.48 12.04
N GLY A 57 -55.19 0.14 10.74
CA GLY A 57 -56.32 -0.14 9.86
C GLY A 57 -56.22 0.70 8.58
N ILE A 58 -55.68 0.09 7.52
CA ILE A 58 -56.05 0.24 6.09
C ILE A 58 -55.84 1.62 5.41
N LYS A 59 -55.04 1.67 4.34
CA LYS A 59 -55.51 1.86 2.94
C LYS A 59 -54.37 1.95 1.91
N ASP A 60 -54.48 1.02 0.98
CA ASP A 60 -53.85 0.98 -0.34
C ASP A 60 -54.21 2.21 -1.18
N GLU A 61 -53.31 2.63 -2.08
CA GLU A 61 -53.69 3.10 -3.42
C GLU A 61 -52.48 2.95 -4.37
N GLU A 62 -52.58 1.94 -5.25
CA GLU A 62 -51.82 1.84 -6.50
C GLU A 62 -52.31 2.92 -7.47
N LEU A 63 -51.41 3.59 -8.21
CA LEU A 63 -51.73 4.12 -9.53
C LEU A 63 -50.47 4.15 -10.42
N LYS A 64 -50.73 4.00 -11.70
CA LYS A 64 -49.87 3.43 -12.75
C LYS A 64 -49.06 4.47 -13.51
N ASP A 65 -47.96 3.97 -14.04
CA ASP A 65 -47.34 4.18 -15.36
C ASP A 65 -48.07 5.12 -16.34
N ASP A 66 -47.33 6.06 -16.93
CA ASP A 66 -47.21 6.18 -18.39
C ASP A 66 -46.33 7.39 -18.80
N GLY A 67 -45.56 7.20 -19.87
CA GLY A 67 -45.49 8.23 -20.91
C GLY A 67 -44.19 9.00 -21.09
N GLN A 68 -43.46 8.61 -22.12
CA GLN A 68 -42.24 9.22 -22.64
C GLN A 68 -42.44 10.54 -23.39
N ASN A 69 -41.33 11.29 -23.51
CA ASN A 69 -40.76 11.87 -24.75
C ASN A 69 -41.12 13.30 -25.24
N LYS A 70 -40.02 14.01 -25.61
CA LYS A 70 -39.80 15.11 -26.61
C LYS A 70 -39.66 16.53 -26.03
N VAL A 71 -38.48 17.19 -26.09
CA VAL A 71 -37.63 17.74 -27.20
C VAL A 71 -38.01 19.20 -27.55
N ALA A 72 -36.96 20.01 -27.79
CA ALA A 72 -36.85 21.39 -28.34
C ALA A 72 -36.88 22.51 -27.28
N ASP A 73 -35.74 23.14 -26.99
CA ASP A 73 -35.10 24.26 -27.72
C ASP A 73 -35.87 25.57 -27.52
N ASP A 74 -35.31 26.51 -26.74
CA ASP A 74 -35.23 27.90 -27.21
C ASP A 74 -34.14 28.70 -26.48
N LEU A 75 -33.44 29.50 -27.27
CA LEU A 75 -32.38 30.43 -26.89
C LEU A 75 -32.99 31.75 -26.43
N GLY A 76 -32.41 32.38 -25.40
CA GLY A 76 -32.78 33.71 -24.94
C GLY A 76 -31.67 34.34 -24.10
N ASP A 77 -30.73 34.95 -24.81
CA ASP A 77 -29.73 35.91 -24.35
C ASP A 77 -30.40 37.09 -23.62
N LEU A 78 -29.80 37.61 -22.53
CA LEU A 78 -29.93 38.99 -22.04
C LEU A 78 -29.04 39.23 -20.80
N GLY A 79 -28.00 40.05 -20.96
CA GLY A 79 -27.79 41.20 -20.07
C GLY A 79 -26.66 41.13 -19.05
N ASP A 80 -25.51 41.70 -19.44
CA ASP A 80 -24.47 42.20 -18.55
C ASP A 80 -25.00 43.27 -17.58
N ALA A 81 -24.52 43.24 -16.34
CA ALA A 81 -24.61 44.37 -15.41
C ALA A 81 -23.29 44.48 -14.64
N ASP A 82 -22.59 45.58 -14.92
CA ASP A 82 -21.36 46.05 -14.29
C ASP A 82 -21.55 46.34 -12.79
N ILE A 83 -20.54 45.98 -11.98
CA ILE A 83 -20.28 46.62 -10.69
C ILE A 83 -18.77 46.91 -10.62
N GLU A 84 -18.41 48.17 -10.83
CA GLU A 84 -17.15 48.75 -10.35
C GLU A 84 -17.28 49.07 -8.85
N ILE A 85 -16.17 48.93 -8.10
CA ILE A 85 -15.52 50.04 -7.36
C ILE A 85 -14.33 49.52 -6.50
N ALA A 86 -13.23 50.28 -6.62
CA ALA A 86 -12.12 50.55 -5.69
C ALA A 86 -10.98 49.54 -5.49
N THR A 87 -9.89 49.83 -6.21
CA THR A 87 -8.48 49.56 -5.91
C THR A 87 -7.91 50.47 -4.81
N ASP A 88 -6.96 49.93 -4.03
CA ASP A 88 -5.58 50.42 -3.78
C ASP A 88 -5.04 49.62 -2.58
N ILE A 89 -3.86 48.96 -2.59
CA ILE A 89 -2.50 49.47 -2.75
C ILE A 89 -1.59 48.36 -3.32
N ALA A 90 -0.74 48.73 -4.27
CA ALA A 90 0.22 47.88 -4.98
C ALA A 90 1.46 47.49 -4.17
N THR A 91 1.94 46.26 -4.36
CA THR A 91 3.38 45.94 -4.40
C THR A 91 3.63 45.08 -5.65
N ASP A 92 4.53 45.55 -6.51
CA ASP A 92 4.75 45.05 -7.86
C ASP A 92 5.35 43.64 -7.87
N ILE A 93 4.53 42.67 -8.28
CA ILE A 93 5.00 41.48 -8.99
C ILE A 93 4.36 41.55 -10.38
N ASN A 94 5.19 41.65 -11.42
CA ASN A 94 4.71 41.68 -12.80
C ASN A 94 4.10 40.32 -13.17
N LEU A 95 2.78 40.19 -12.97
CA LEU A 95 1.98 38.98 -13.24
C LEU A 95 1.58 38.83 -14.71
N ASN A 96 2.09 39.65 -15.63
CA ASN A 96 1.73 39.64 -17.04
C ASN A 96 2.80 39.08 -17.97
N ASP A 97 3.74 38.27 -17.46
CA ASP A 97 4.64 37.50 -18.33
C ASP A 97 3.85 36.34 -18.99
N PRO A 98 3.62 36.37 -20.32
CA PRO A 98 2.89 35.35 -21.03
C PRO A 98 3.54 33.97 -20.92
N ASP A 99 4.86 33.90 -20.68
CA ASP A 99 5.59 32.64 -20.53
C ASP A 99 5.35 32.00 -19.15
N LEU A 100 5.18 32.79 -18.08
CA LEU A 100 4.80 32.31 -16.74
C LEU A 100 3.35 31.83 -16.69
N ILE A 101 2.43 32.55 -17.34
CA ILE A 101 1.03 32.15 -17.46
C ILE A 101 0.92 30.91 -18.36
N SER A 102 1.68 30.83 -19.46
CA SER A 102 1.72 29.65 -20.33
C SER A 102 2.34 28.44 -19.61
N GLN A 103 3.35 28.63 -18.75
CA GLN A 103 3.89 27.57 -17.90
C GLN A 103 2.87 27.11 -16.86
N GLN A 104 2.22 28.01 -16.11
CA GLN A 104 1.15 27.64 -15.16
C GLN A 104 -0.04 26.97 -15.86
N TYR A 105 -0.45 27.46 -17.03
CA TYR A 105 -1.56 26.91 -17.80
C TYR A 105 -1.20 25.54 -18.40
N ASN A 106 0.04 25.33 -18.83
CA ASN A 106 0.51 24.01 -19.29
C ASN A 106 0.73 23.03 -18.12
N ILE A 107 1.09 23.50 -16.93
CA ILE A 107 1.16 22.72 -15.69
C ILE A 107 -0.25 22.29 -15.24
N LEU A 108 -1.22 23.20 -15.23
CA LEU A 108 -2.64 22.88 -14.96
C LEU A 108 -3.24 21.94 -16.02
N LYS A 109 -2.80 22.06 -17.28
CA LYS A 109 -3.20 21.15 -18.36
C LYS A 109 -2.50 19.79 -18.29
N THR A 110 -1.31 19.69 -17.69
CA THR A 110 -0.66 18.41 -17.36
C THR A 110 -1.19 17.79 -16.06
N MET A 111 -1.84 18.59 -15.20
CA MET A 111 -2.65 18.08 -14.08
C MET A 111 -4.01 17.51 -14.50
N LYS A 112 -4.42 17.65 -15.77
CA LYS A 112 -5.40 16.72 -16.38
C LYS A 112 -4.70 15.36 -16.58
N GLN A 113 -4.49 14.64 -15.50
CA GLN A 113 -3.97 13.28 -15.58
C GLN A 113 -5.09 12.36 -16.05
N ASP A 114 -5.05 11.96 -17.32
CA ASP A 114 -5.63 10.70 -17.76
C ASP A 114 -5.22 9.62 -16.76
N LEU A 115 -6.17 8.85 -16.22
CA LEU A 115 -5.90 7.87 -15.18
C LEU A 115 -4.86 6.86 -15.70
N SER A 116 -3.65 6.93 -15.16
CA SER A 116 -2.51 6.13 -15.60
C SER A 116 -2.00 5.26 -14.46
N CYS A 117 -1.50 4.07 -14.79
CA CYS A 117 -0.91 3.15 -13.82
C CYS A 117 0.31 3.81 -13.15
N PRO A 118 0.39 3.86 -11.80
CA PRO A 118 1.50 4.48 -11.10
C PRO A 118 2.81 3.71 -11.20
N ILE A 119 2.85 2.52 -11.79
CA ILE A 119 4.10 1.74 -11.90
C ILE A 119 4.65 1.75 -13.32
N CYS A 120 3.77 1.72 -14.33
CA CYS A 120 4.20 1.64 -15.74
C CYS A 120 3.69 2.76 -16.63
N SER A 121 3.00 3.74 -16.05
CA SER A 121 2.49 4.95 -16.72
C SER A 121 1.54 4.69 -17.91
N LEU A 122 1.03 3.46 -18.07
CA LEU A 122 0.01 3.14 -19.07
C LEU A 122 -1.31 3.81 -18.68
N ASN A 123 -1.96 4.50 -19.63
CA ASN A 123 -3.34 4.96 -19.44
C ASN A 123 -4.26 3.74 -19.22
N ILE A 124 -4.91 3.70 -18.06
CA ILE A 124 -5.82 2.64 -17.61
C ILE A 124 -7.26 3.16 -17.44
N GLU A 125 -7.55 4.36 -17.91
CA GLU A 125 -8.87 5.00 -17.80
C GLU A 125 -9.97 4.17 -18.48
N ASN A 126 -9.68 3.50 -19.58
CA ASN A 126 -10.68 2.69 -20.29
C ASN A 126 -10.86 1.27 -19.72
N LEU A 127 -10.08 0.88 -18.71
CA LEU A 127 -10.24 -0.42 -18.06
C LEU A 127 -11.37 -0.37 -17.03
N SER A 128 -12.07 -1.50 -16.86
CA SER A 128 -12.93 -1.69 -15.68
C SER A 128 -12.08 -1.55 -14.41
N ILE A 129 -12.67 -1.09 -13.32
CA ILE A 129 -11.92 -0.81 -12.08
C ILE A 129 -11.19 -2.07 -11.59
N SER A 130 -11.83 -3.25 -11.65
CA SER A 130 -11.18 -4.52 -11.31
C SER A 130 -9.96 -4.83 -12.20
N ASN A 131 -10.00 -4.45 -13.49
CA ASN A 131 -8.87 -4.61 -14.41
C ASN A 131 -7.78 -3.58 -14.17
N ARG A 132 -8.11 -2.35 -13.74
CA ARG A 132 -7.13 -1.34 -13.30
C ARG A 132 -6.34 -1.84 -12.11
N GLU A 133 -7.03 -2.32 -11.07
CA GLU A 133 -6.40 -2.86 -9.86
C GLU A 133 -5.51 -4.06 -10.18
N SER A 134 -6.06 -5.04 -10.90
CA SER A 134 -5.31 -6.23 -11.26
C SER A 134 -4.08 -5.89 -12.11
N HIS A 135 -4.15 -4.81 -12.88
CA HIS A 135 -3.01 -4.30 -13.62
C HIS A 135 -1.96 -3.65 -12.71
N VAL A 136 -2.35 -2.73 -11.81
CA VAL A 136 -1.42 -2.06 -10.89
C VAL A 136 -0.73 -3.09 -9.99
N GLU A 137 -1.49 -3.97 -9.36
CA GLU A 137 -0.95 -5.02 -8.49
C GLU A 137 -0.07 -6.02 -9.26
N ALA A 138 -0.42 -6.36 -10.51
CA ALA A 138 0.47 -7.16 -11.37
C ALA A 138 1.72 -6.40 -11.80
N CYS A 139 1.66 -5.07 -11.92
CA CYS A 139 2.82 -4.24 -12.22
C CYS A 139 3.77 -4.13 -11.04
N ILE A 140 3.24 -4.06 -9.81
CA ILE A 140 4.03 -4.16 -8.56
C ILE A 140 4.67 -5.56 -8.47
N SER A 141 3.88 -6.62 -8.69
CA SER A 141 4.33 -8.00 -8.42
C SER A 141 5.09 -8.71 -9.56
N ILE A 142 5.09 -8.18 -10.80
CA ILE A 142 5.70 -8.84 -11.96
C ILE A 142 6.41 -7.82 -12.87
N PRO A 143 7.74 -7.90 -13.08
CA PRO A 143 8.42 -7.04 -14.02
C PRO A 143 8.08 -7.45 -15.45
N LYS A 144 7.60 -6.50 -16.28
CA LYS A 144 7.52 -6.73 -17.74
C LYS A 144 8.91 -6.68 -18.34
N SER A 145 9.35 -7.79 -18.94
CA SER A 145 10.18 -7.66 -20.13
C SER A 145 9.37 -6.88 -21.17
N THR A 146 9.88 -5.71 -21.61
CA THR A 146 9.35 -4.81 -22.65
C THR A 146 8.12 -5.31 -23.43
N PRO A 147 6.97 -4.60 -23.43
CA PRO A 147 5.80 -5.02 -24.19
C PRO A 147 6.11 -5.00 -25.71
N LYS A 148 5.95 -6.15 -26.38
CA LYS A 148 5.73 -6.13 -27.83
C LYS A 148 4.35 -5.54 -28.08
N VAL A 149 4.31 -4.42 -28.77
CA VAL A 149 3.08 -3.83 -29.30
C VAL A 149 2.35 -4.87 -30.13
N ILE A 150 1.24 -5.42 -29.63
CA ILE A 150 0.31 -6.21 -30.44
C ILE A 150 -0.48 -5.20 -31.27
N LYS A 151 0.01 -4.89 -32.46
CA LYS A 151 -0.82 -4.24 -33.48
C LYS A 151 -1.83 -5.28 -33.97
N THR A 152 -3.07 -5.17 -33.53
CA THR A 152 -4.19 -5.90 -34.14
C THR A 152 -4.37 -5.39 -35.57
N LYS A 153 -3.92 -6.16 -36.57
CA LYS A 153 -4.32 -5.94 -37.96
C LYS A 153 -5.75 -6.49 -38.16
N PRO A 154 -6.60 -5.83 -38.96
CA PRO A 154 -7.92 -6.34 -39.30
C PRO A 154 -7.82 -7.67 -40.06
N LYS A 155 -8.72 -8.61 -39.75
CA LYS A 155 -8.85 -9.90 -40.43
C LYS A 155 -9.33 -9.68 -41.87
N SER A 156 -8.56 -10.15 -42.85
CA SER A 156 -9.04 -10.40 -44.22
C SER A 156 -9.27 -11.91 -44.42
N PRO A 157 -10.18 -12.30 -45.33
CA PRO A 157 -10.72 -13.66 -45.37
C PRO A 157 -9.76 -14.67 -46.00
N SER A 158 -9.94 -15.92 -45.57
CA SER A 158 -9.18 -17.12 -45.87
C SER A 158 -8.87 -17.36 -47.35
N LYS A 159 -7.62 -17.74 -47.65
CA LYS A 159 -7.29 -18.58 -48.81
C LYS A 159 -6.29 -19.68 -48.46
N THR A 160 -6.81 -20.90 -48.53
CA THR A 160 -6.21 -22.16 -49.03
C THR A 160 -4.70 -22.40 -48.91
N THR A 161 -4.42 -23.49 -48.19
CA THR A 161 -3.19 -24.26 -48.06
C THR A 161 -2.51 -24.58 -49.39
N LYS A 162 -1.24 -24.18 -49.54
CA LYS A 162 -0.25 -24.91 -50.34
C LYS A 162 1.09 -24.96 -49.59
N THR A 163 1.57 -26.19 -49.44
CA THR A 163 2.84 -26.62 -48.87
C THR A 163 4.02 -26.20 -49.75
N THR A 164 4.96 -25.43 -49.20
CA THR A 164 6.33 -25.33 -49.74
C THR A 164 7.35 -25.37 -48.61
N LYS A 165 8.25 -26.36 -48.68
CA LYS A 165 9.41 -26.54 -47.80
C LYS A 165 10.35 -25.34 -47.97
N SER A 166 10.75 -24.68 -46.88
CA SER A 166 11.82 -23.67 -46.89
C SER A 166 12.96 -24.04 -45.94
N LYS A 167 14.18 -23.86 -46.45
CA LYS A 167 15.50 -24.17 -45.85
C LYS A 167 15.78 -23.38 -44.56
N PRO A 168 16.69 -23.86 -43.68
CA PRO A 168 17.03 -23.14 -42.45
C PRO A 168 17.84 -21.87 -42.80
N LYS A 169 17.32 -20.70 -42.40
CA LYS A 169 18.07 -19.43 -42.43
C LYS A 169 18.76 -19.24 -41.07
N GLY A 170 20.09 -19.18 -41.09
CA GLY A 170 20.93 -18.92 -39.93
C GLY A 170 20.53 -17.63 -39.21
N GLY A 171 20.27 -17.74 -37.91
CA GLY A 171 20.04 -16.59 -37.05
C GLY A 171 21.35 -15.85 -36.80
N LYS A 172 21.35 -14.54 -37.04
CA LYS A 172 22.45 -13.66 -36.58
C LYS A 172 22.57 -13.80 -35.05
N PRO A 173 23.81 -13.81 -34.49
CA PRO A 173 23.99 -13.85 -33.05
C PRO A 173 23.30 -12.63 -32.43
N ARG A 174 22.52 -12.90 -31.39
CA ARG A 174 21.80 -11.88 -30.62
C ARG A 174 22.87 -11.09 -29.85
N VAL A 175 23.15 -9.86 -30.28
CA VAL A 175 24.05 -8.96 -29.54
C VAL A 175 23.52 -8.84 -28.11
N PRO A 176 24.34 -9.10 -27.07
CA PRO A 176 23.92 -8.93 -25.69
C PRO A 176 23.45 -7.49 -25.50
N ARG A 177 22.23 -7.31 -25.00
CA ARG A 177 21.71 -5.99 -24.65
C ARG A 177 22.57 -5.50 -23.49
N GLN A 178 23.44 -4.51 -23.73
CA GLN A 178 24.25 -3.90 -22.68
C GLN A 178 23.30 -3.44 -21.57
N SER A 179 23.55 -3.85 -20.32
CA SER A 179 22.79 -3.38 -19.16
C SER A 179 22.91 -1.86 -19.06
N LYS A 180 21.93 -1.18 -18.47
CA LYS A 180 22.01 0.27 -18.28
C LYS A 180 22.83 0.59 -17.02
N PRO A 181 23.45 1.78 -16.91
CA PRO A 181 24.02 2.24 -15.64
C PRO A 181 22.95 2.28 -14.54
N ILE A 182 23.38 2.21 -13.27
CA ILE A 182 22.51 2.38 -12.10
C ILE A 182 21.95 3.82 -12.13
N PRO A 183 20.63 4.02 -12.05
CA PRO A 183 20.04 5.36 -11.95
C PRO A 183 20.43 6.08 -10.64
N ASP A 184 20.58 7.40 -10.69
CA ASP A 184 21.04 8.20 -9.54
C ASP A 184 20.17 8.04 -8.29
N PHE A 185 18.84 7.96 -8.44
CA PHE A 185 17.92 7.75 -7.31
C PHE A 185 18.04 6.37 -6.64
N LYS A 186 18.87 5.46 -7.17
CA LYS A 186 19.24 4.18 -6.55
C LYS A 186 20.65 4.19 -5.97
N ILE A 187 21.35 5.33 -6.01
CA ILE A 187 22.69 5.51 -5.46
C ILE A 187 22.61 6.54 -4.33
N LEU A 188 23.03 6.14 -3.13
CA LEU A 188 23.20 7.07 -2.01
C LEU A 188 24.66 7.52 -1.99
N THR A 189 24.88 8.83 -1.87
CA THR A 189 26.22 9.43 -1.83
C THR A 189 26.43 10.18 -0.52
N PHE A 190 27.49 9.84 0.20
CA PHE A 190 27.88 10.44 1.48
C PHE A 190 28.88 11.58 1.28
N ASN A 191 29.11 12.40 2.30
CA ASN A 191 29.98 13.58 2.21
C ASN A 191 31.43 13.21 1.90
N ASN A 192 31.88 12.04 2.35
CA ASN A 192 33.19 11.49 2.02
C ASN A 192 33.29 10.83 0.62
N ASN A 193 32.29 11.02 -0.25
CA ASN A 193 32.12 10.38 -1.57
C ASN A 193 31.92 8.85 -1.53
N TYR A 194 31.70 8.26 -0.36
CA TYR A 194 31.27 6.87 -0.28
C TYR A 194 29.91 6.71 -0.98
N LYS A 195 29.74 5.60 -1.71
CA LYS A 195 28.53 5.31 -2.47
C LYS A 195 28.04 3.91 -2.18
N LEU A 196 26.72 3.77 -2.06
CA LEU A 196 26.06 2.47 -1.97
C LEU A 196 24.84 2.43 -2.90
N ASN A 197 24.41 1.22 -3.25
CA ASN A 197 23.22 1.00 -4.05
C ASN A 197 22.05 0.53 -3.18
N VAL A 198 20.83 0.96 -3.50
CA VAL A 198 19.59 0.37 -2.97
C VAL A 198 18.71 -0.11 -4.13
N ASP A 199 18.28 -1.37 -4.09
CA ASP A 199 17.35 -2.00 -5.03
C ASP A 199 17.73 -1.89 -6.52
N GLY A 200 19.03 -1.85 -6.84
CA GLY A 200 19.57 -1.64 -8.19
C GLY A 200 20.31 -2.83 -8.79
N PHE A 201 19.80 -4.05 -8.59
CA PHE A 201 20.53 -5.28 -8.96
C PHE A 201 20.52 -5.64 -10.47
N GLN A 202 19.64 -5.03 -11.27
CA GLN A 202 19.51 -5.29 -12.71
C GLN A 202 20.47 -4.49 -13.60
N PHE A 203 21.24 -3.58 -13.01
CA PHE A 203 22.06 -2.62 -13.74
C PHE A 203 23.51 -3.09 -13.89
N GLN A 204 24.29 -2.31 -14.63
CA GLN A 204 25.74 -2.51 -14.73
C GLN A 204 26.41 -2.43 -13.37
N ASP A 205 27.52 -3.14 -13.25
CA ASP A 205 28.44 -3.00 -12.12
C ASP A 205 28.98 -1.57 -12.02
N HIS A 206 29.18 -1.06 -10.81
CA HIS A 206 29.63 0.31 -10.58
C HIS A 206 30.99 0.29 -9.87
N PRO A 207 32.02 0.95 -10.41
CA PRO A 207 33.41 0.76 -10.00
C PRO A 207 33.70 1.13 -8.53
N SER A 208 32.86 1.94 -7.91
CA SER A 208 33.00 2.38 -6.52
C SER A 208 31.91 1.88 -5.56
N ILE A 209 31.04 0.95 -5.98
CA ILE A 209 29.97 0.42 -5.13
C ILE A 209 30.22 -1.07 -4.91
N ASP A 210 30.42 -1.45 -3.65
CA ASP A 210 30.62 -2.83 -3.21
C ASP A 210 29.49 -3.32 -2.28
N LYS A 211 28.69 -2.39 -1.73
CA LYS A 211 27.56 -2.67 -0.83
C LYS A 211 26.24 -2.34 -1.53
N TYR A 212 25.39 -3.36 -1.61
CA TYR A 212 24.08 -3.29 -2.25
C TYR A 212 23.02 -3.62 -1.22
N PHE A 213 22.04 -2.75 -1.05
CA PHE A 213 20.93 -2.93 -0.11
C PHE A 213 19.70 -3.43 -0.86
N LEU A 214 19.04 -4.46 -0.31
CA LEU A 214 17.72 -4.89 -0.75
C LEU A 214 16.71 -4.54 0.34
N SER A 215 15.80 -3.61 0.04
CA SER A 215 14.78 -3.15 1.00
C SER A 215 13.80 -4.27 1.37
N HIS A 216 13.35 -5.08 0.40
CA HIS A 216 12.40 -6.15 0.62
C HIS A 216 12.37 -7.18 -0.52
N TYR A 217 11.67 -8.30 -0.32
CA TYR A 217 11.61 -9.42 -1.29
C TYR A 217 10.46 -9.27 -2.33
N HIS A 218 10.38 -8.13 -3.03
CA HIS A 218 9.56 -8.01 -4.24
C HIS A 218 10.39 -8.00 -5.53
N SER A 219 9.78 -8.53 -6.58
CA SER A 219 10.49 -8.95 -7.78
C SER A 219 11.09 -7.83 -8.61
N ASP A 220 10.47 -6.66 -8.58
CA ASP A 220 10.92 -5.42 -9.18
C ASP A 220 12.05 -4.73 -8.39
N HIS A 221 12.23 -5.05 -7.10
CA HIS A 221 13.35 -4.60 -6.27
C HIS A 221 14.54 -5.55 -6.35
N TYR A 222 14.31 -6.87 -6.30
CA TYR A 222 15.39 -7.87 -6.43
C TYR A 222 15.74 -8.23 -7.89
N ILE A 223 15.05 -7.66 -8.88
CA ILE A 223 15.30 -7.95 -10.31
C ILE A 223 16.79 -7.83 -10.64
N GLY A 224 17.33 -8.85 -11.30
CA GLY A 224 18.75 -8.97 -11.61
C GLY A 224 19.52 -9.88 -10.64
N LEU A 225 19.03 -10.08 -9.42
CA LEU A 225 19.60 -11.07 -8.51
C LEU A 225 19.41 -12.49 -9.04
N SER A 226 20.45 -13.29 -8.83
CA SER A 226 20.45 -14.73 -9.07
C SER A 226 21.57 -15.36 -8.27
N LYS A 227 21.61 -16.69 -8.17
CA LYS A 227 22.73 -17.42 -7.57
C LYS A 227 24.12 -17.09 -8.15
N LYS A 228 24.18 -16.47 -9.35
CA LYS A 228 25.43 -16.08 -10.01
C LYS A 228 25.79 -14.61 -9.79
N TRP A 229 24.87 -13.77 -9.29
CA TRP A 229 25.10 -12.33 -9.12
C TRP A 229 26.27 -12.08 -8.15
N SER A 230 27.25 -11.28 -8.58
CA SER A 230 28.54 -11.14 -7.89
C SER A 230 29.13 -9.73 -7.97
N GLN A 231 28.29 -8.69 -8.00
CA GLN A 231 28.75 -7.29 -8.08
C GLN A 231 29.16 -6.73 -6.70
N GLY A 232 28.74 -7.37 -5.61
CA GLY A 232 29.08 -6.92 -4.26
C GLY A 232 28.50 -7.81 -3.16
N ILE A 233 28.31 -7.24 -1.98
CA ILE A 233 27.63 -7.87 -0.83
C ILE A 233 26.22 -7.28 -0.68
N ILE A 234 25.24 -8.16 -0.45
CA ILE A 234 23.83 -7.80 -0.29
C ILE A 234 23.53 -7.59 1.21
N TYR A 235 23.13 -6.38 1.59
CA TYR A 235 22.68 -6.03 2.92
C TYR A 235 21.15 -5.95 2.92
N THR A 236 20.49 -6.61 3.87
CA THR A 236 19.03 -6.65 3.92
C THR A 236 18.57 -7.09 5.31
N SER A 237 17.27 -7.06 5.60
CA SER A 237 16.74 -7.63 6.84
C SER A 237 17.03 -9.13 6.92
N LYS A 238 17.12 -9.68 8.13
CA LYS A 238 17.27 -11.13 8.32
C LYS A 238 16.18 -11.96 7.63
N THR A 239 14.91 -11.55 7.72
CA THR A 239 13.80 -12.20 6.99
C THR A 239 14.06 -12.22 5.47
N THR A 240 14.44 -11.09 4.87
CA THR A 240 14.74 -11.04 3.43
C THR A 240 16.00 -11.85 3.08
N SER A 241 17.02 -11.87 3.95
CA SER A 241 18.21 -12.72 3.80
C SER A 241 17.83 -14.21 3.73
N ASN A 242 16.98 -14.68 4.65
CA ASN A 242 16.48 -16.05 4.69
C ASN A 242 15.77 -16.42 3.38
N LEU A 243 14.97 -15.51 2.82
CA LEU A 243 14.28 -15.69 1.54
C LEU A 243 15.26 -15.80 0.37
N LEU A 244 16.25 -14.90 0.28
CA LEU A 244 17.30 -14.94 -0.75
C LEU A 244 18.07 -16.28 -0.72
N GLN A 245 18.42 -16.75 0.47
CA GLN A 245 19.16 -18.00 0.63
C GLN A 245 18.28 -19.23 0.37
N SER A 246 17.07 -19.29 0.95
CA SER A 246 16.22 -20.47 0.94
C SER A 246 15.46 -20.67 -0.36
N ILE A 247 15.07 -19.57 -1.02
CA ILE A 247 14.25 -19.55 -2.23
C ILE A 247 15.11 -19.29 -3.46
N MET A 248 15.89 -18.19 -3.51
CA MET A 248 16.72 -17.85 -4.68
C MET A 248 18.05 -18.61 -4.74
N LYS A 249 18.45 -19.27 -3.64
CA LYS A 249 19.72 -20.00 -3.51
C LYS A 249 20.93 -19.10 -3.77
N ILE A 250 20.87 -17.86 -3.32
CA ILE A 250 22.04 -16.97 -3.29
C ILE A 250 23.01 -17.49 -2.20
N PRO A 251 24.32 -17.56 -2.48
CA PRO A 251 25.30 -18.00 -1.49
C PRO A 251 25.32 -17.11 -0.24
N SER A 252 25.43 -17.72 0.94
CA SER A 252 25.40 -17.00 2.24
C SER A 252 26.50 -15.96 2.37
N GLU A 253 27.69 -16.23 1.82
CA GLU A 253 28.83 -15.32 1.87
C GLU A 253 28.60 -14.01 1.09
N ARG A 254 27.53 -13.93 0.29
CA ARG A 254 27.12 -12.73 -0.44
C ARG A 254 25.99 -11.96 0.25
N ILE A 255 25.49 -12.43 1.39
CA ILE A 255 24.34 -11.83 2.07
C ILE A 255 24.71 -11.52 3.51
N ILE A 256 24.38 -10.32 3.96
CA ILE A 256 24.43 -9.90 5.35
C ILE A 256 23.00 -9.55 5.76
N GLY A 257 22.45 -10.36 6.67
CA GLY A 257 21.15 -10.11 7.30
C GLY A 257 21.30 -9.23 8.53
N LEU A 258 20.71 -8.05 8.50
CA LEU A 258 20.77 -7.04 9.55
C LEU A 258 19.54 -7.13 10.47
N GLU A 259 19.77 -6.87 11.75
CA GLU A 259 18.72 -6.79 12.78
C GLU A 259 18.02 -5.43 12.76
N PHE A 260 16.70 -5.42 12.99
CA PHE A 260 15.92 -4.20 13.15
C PHE A 260 16.24 -3.49 14.47
N GLY A 261 16.12 -2.17 14.48
CA GLY A 261 16.20 -1.34 15.68
C GLY A 261 17.59 -1.11 16.26
N ILE A 262 18.64 -1.75 15.72
CA ILE A 262 20.02 -1.56 16.16
C ILE A 262 20.92 -0.98 15.05
N PRO A 263 21.89 -0.11 15.38
CA PRO A 263 22.87 0.38 14.42
C PRO A 263 23.89 -0.69 14.02
N HIS A 264 24.19 -0.77 12.72
CA HIS A 264 25.21 -1.63 12.14
C HIS A 264 26.27 -0.81 11.43
N ASP A 265 27.55 -1.08 11.67
CA ASP A 265 28.66 -0.38 11.03
C ASP A 265 28.84 -0.83 9.57
N LEU A 266 28.84 0.12 8.63
CA LEU A 266 29.16 -0.11 7.22
C LEU A 266 30.61 0.28 6.90
N THR A 267 31.08 1.33 7.57
CA THR A 267 32.47 1.83 7.56
C THR A 267 32.77 2.41 8.96
N GLU A 268 33.99 2.93 9.17
CA GLU A 268 34.33 3.62 10.43
C GLU A 268 33.47 4.87 10.70
N GLN A 269 32.83 5.45 9.67
CA GLN A 269 32.10 6.71 9.74
C GLN A 269 30.63 6.58 9.34
N ILE A 270 30.17 5.43 8.87
CA ILE A 270 28.81 5.26 8.36
C ILE A 270 28.16 4.07 9.03
N LYS A 271 26.98 4.32 9.62
CA LYS A 271 26.14 3.28 10.21
C LYS A 271 24.80 3.22 9.50
N VAL A 272 24.16 2.05 9.56
CA VAL A 272 22.78 1.86 9.12
C VAL A 272 21.94 1.24 10.22
N THR A 273 20.73 1.75 10.42
CA THR A 273 19.71 1.15 11.29
C THR A 273 18.50 0.80 10.45
N LEU A 274 17.95 -0.40 10.64
CA LEU A 274 16.75 -0.86 9.95
C LEU A 274 15.52 -0.61 10.81
N PHE A 275 14.46 -0.11 10.20
CA PHE A 275 13.13 -0.01 10.80
C PHE A 275 12.11 -0.73 9.92
N ASP A 276 11.07 -1.31 10.53
CA ASP A 276 10.01 -1.97 9.76
C ASP A 276 9.37 -0.97 8.79
N ALA A 277 9.09 -1.39 7.55
CA ALA A 277 8.52 -0.51 6.53
C ALA A 277 6.98 -0.50 6.53
N ASN A 278 6.33 -1.31 7.35
CA ASN A 278 4.89 -1.53 7.35
C ASN A 278 4.34 -1.84 5.94
N HIS A 279 5.14 -2.56 5.15
CA HIS A 279 4.85 -2.90 3.76
C HIS A 279 4.57 -4.40 3.61
N CYS A 280 5.60 -5.22 3.73
CA CYS A 280 5.50 -6.67 3.71
C CYS A 280 6.51 -7.29 4.71
N PRO A 281 6.36 -8.56 5.10
CA PRO A 281 7.28 -9.20 6.05
C PRO A 281 8.76 -9.04 5.66
N GLY A 282 9.55 -8.45 6.57
CA GLY A 282 10.97 -8.17 6.36
C GLY A 282 11.28 -6.95 5.48
N GLY A 283 10.26 -6.18 5.06
CA GLY A 283 10.47 -4.90 4.41
C GLY A 283 11.07 -3.88 5.36
N ALA A 284 12.10 -3.16 4.92
CA ALA A 284 12.88 -2.28 5.77
C ALA A 284 13.01 -0.87 5.21
N ILE A 285 12.82 0.10 6.09
CA ILE A 285 13.35 1.46 5.97
C ILE A 285 14.80 1.43 6.46
N PHE A 286 15.70 2.06 5.71
CA PHE A 286 17.10 2.22 6.10
C PHE A 286 17.37 3.65 6.54
N LEU A 287 17.80 3.84 7.78
CA LEU A 287 18.37 5.11 8.26
C LEU A 287 19.88 5.01 8.23
N PHE A 288 20.52 5.74 7.33
CA PHE A 288 21.97 5.88 7.28
C PHE A 288 22.42 7.14 8.01
N GLU A 289 23.42 7.00 8.86
CA GLU A 289 24.02 8.12 9.59
C GLU A 289 25.52 8.18 9.32
N GLU A 290 25.98 9.33 8.85
CA GLU A 290 27.40 9.64 8.65
C GLU A 290 27.93 10.43 9.84
N TYR A 291 29.10 10.03 10.34
CA TYR A 291 29.74 10.56 11.53
C TYR A 291 31.07 11.21 11.17
N ASN A 292 31.35 12.36 11.77
CA ASN A 292 32.67 12.95 11.69
C ASN A 292 33.68 12.21 12.61
N PRO A 293 34.99 12.52 12.54
CA PRO A 293 35.99 11.90 13.42
C PRO A 293 35.80 12.16 14.94
N LYS A 294 34.93 13.10 15.33
CA LYS A 294 34.57 13.36 16.74
C LYS A 294 33.36 12.53 17.20
N GLY A 295 32.75 11.74 16.31
CA GLY A 295 31.56 10.94 16.59
C GLY A 295 30.25 11.71 16.52
N GLU A 296 30.23 12.90 15.90
CA GLU A 296 29.01 13.69 15.71
C GLU A 296 28.38 13.36 14.35
N ILE A 297 27.05 13.25 14.30
CA ILE A 297 26.32 12.99 13.05
C ILE A 297 26.37 14.24 12.17
N ILE A 298 26.81 14.08 10.93
CA ILE A 298 26.94 15.14 9.92
C ILE A 298 25.99 14.98 8.73
N LYS A 299 25.41 13.79 8.55
CA LYS A 299 24.41 13.53 7.51
C LYS A 299 23.49 12.38 7.92
N ARG A 300 22.18 12.51 7.68
CA ARG A 300 21.18 11.46 7.77
C ARG A 300 20.48 11.26 6.43
N ILE A 301 20.51 10.03 5.93
CA ILE A 301 19.78 9.64 4.72
C ILE A 301 18.74 8.59 5.12
N LEU A 302 17.46 8.86 4.88
CA LEU A 302 16.38 7.91 5.10
C LEU A 302 15.96 7.32 3.76
N HIS A 303 16.15 6.03 3.54
CA HIS A 303 15.61 5.32 2.38
C HIS A 303 14.43 4.46 2.79
N THR A 304 13.25 4.82 2.32
CA THR A 304 11.99 4.19 2.75
C THR A 304 11.77 2.79 2.17
N GLY A 305 12.41 2.46 1.04
CA GLY A 305 12.04 1.26 0.28
C GLY A 305 10.63 1.44 -0.29
N ASP A 306 9.85 0.36 -0.29
CA ASP A 306 8.39 0.47 -0.36
C ASP A 306 7.85 0.47 1.07
N PHE A 307 6.97 1.41 1.41
CA PHE A 307 6.51 1.59 2.79
C PHE A 307 5.09 2.17 2.89
N ARG A 308 4.45 1.89 4.03
CA ARG A 308 3.21 2.56 4.42
C ARG A 308 3.43 3.35 5.71
N VAL A 309 3.32 4.68 5.65
CA VAL A 309 3.50 5.54 6.84
C VAL A 309 2.60 5.04 7.97
N SER A 310 3.20 4.88 9.15
CA SER A 310 2.54 4.52 10.39
C SER A 310 2.82 5.60 11.45
N LYS A 311 2.04 5.62 12.53
CA LYS A 311 2.32 6.50 13.68
C LYS A 311 3.72 6.24 14.25
N GLN A 312 4.13 4.98 14.32
CA GLN A 312 5.45 4.59 14.82
C GLN A 312 6.59 5.22 13.98
N HIS A 313 6.47 5.25 12.65
CA HIS A 313 7.47 5.92 11.81
C HIS A 313 7.58 7.41 12.13
N LEU A 314 6.44 8.08 12.32
CA LEU A 314 6.41 9.51 12.63
C LEU A 314 7.04 9.77 14.01
N ASP A 315 6.72 8.95 15.01
CA ASP A 315 7.29 9.06 16.36
C ASP A 315 8.80 8.77 16.38
N LEU A 316 9.28 7.84 15.54
CA LEU A 316 10.71 7.51 15.43
C LEU A 316 11.54 8.67 14.87
N PHE A 317 11.00 9.42 13.89
CA PHE A 317 11.79 10.40 13.13
C PHE A 317 11.48 11.86 13.45
N LYS A 318 10.45 12.17 14.26
CA LYS A 318 9.99 13.56 14.53
C LYS A 318 11.06 14.52 15.09
N ASP A 319 11.98 13.98 15.88
CA ASP A 319 13.03 14.77 16.53
C ASP A 319 14.32 14.84 15.70
N MET A 320 14.37 14.12 14.58
CA MET A 320 15.51 14.10 13.68
C MET A 320 15.38 15.17 12.59
N PHE A 321 16.51 15.76 12.21
CA PHE A 321 16.65 16.38 10.90
C PHE A 321 17.20 15.33 9.93
N LEU A 322 16.47 15.08 8.84
CA LEU A 322 16.82 14.12 7.79
C LEU A 322 17.32 14.90 6.57
N ASP A 323 18.61 14.83 6.26
CA ASP A 323 19.18 15.61 5.15
C ASP A 323 18.55 15.20 3.81
N GLU A 324 18.38 13.90 3.60
CA GLU A 324 17.79 13.33 2.39
C GLU A 324 16.77 12.23 2.73
N ILE A 325 15.61 12.25 2.06
CA ILE A 325 14.62 11.17 2.13
C ILE A 325 14.40 10.59 0.74
N TYR A 326 14.82 9.35 0.52
CA TYR A 326 14.45 8.57 -0.66
C TYR A 326 13.08 7.93 -0.42
N LEU A 327 12.05 8.53 -1.02
CA LEU A 327 10.65 8.32 -0.69
C LEU A 327 9.93 7.43 -1.71
N ASP A 328 9.22 6.40 -1.22
CA ASP A 328 8.19 5.68 -1.99
C ASP A 328 7.09 6.66 -2.42
N THR A 329 7.04 6.92 -3.72
CA THR A 329 6.07 7.81 -4.36
C THR A 329 5.04 7.07 -5.20
N THR A 330 4.78 5.79 -4.89
CA THR A 330 3.82 4.92 -5.59
C THR A 330 2.46 5.58 -5.77
N TYR A 331 1.88 6.12 -4.70
CA TYR A 331 0.57 6.77 -4.73
C TYR A 331 0.64 8.28 -4.50
N MET A 332 1.67 8.92 -5.06
CA MET A 332 1.87 10.38 -5.02
C MET A 332 0.90 11.13 -5.96
N ASN A 333 -0.41 10.98 -5.74
CA ASN A 333 -1.46 11.76 -6.39
C ASN A 333 -2.67 11.89 -5.44
N PRO A 334 -3.25 13.09 -5.27
CA PRO A 334 -4.39 13.35 -4.38
C PRO A 334 -5.62 12.45 -4.56
N VAL A 335 -5.80 11.81 -5.72
CA VAL A 335 -6.90 10.86 -5.96
C VAL A 335 -6.73 9.54 -5.21
N TYR A 336 -5.52 9.23 -4.75
CA TYR A 336 -5.20 8.01 -4.01
C TYR A 336 -5.36 8.25 -2.51
N THR A 337 -6.60 8.04 -2.04
CA THR A 337 -6.95 8.07 -0.62
C THR A 337 -7.31 6.67 -0.15
N PHE A 338 -6.75 6.25 0.98
CA PHE A 338 -6.97 4.93 1.57
C PHE A 338 -7.47 5.08 3.00
N MET A 339 -8.23 4.08 3.45
CA MET A 339 -8.52 3.90 4.87
C MET A 339 -7.30 3.24 5.55
N LEU A 340 -7.09 3.53 6.83
CA LEU A 340 -6.05 2.88 7.64
C LEU A 340 -6.19 1.36 7.60
N GLN A 341 -5.07 0.63 7.58
CA GLN A 341 -5.08 -0.85 7.52
C GLN A 341 -5.89 -1.46 8.66
N SER A 342 -5.72 -0.96 9.89
CA SER A 342 -6.45 -1.39 11.09
C SER A 342 -7.97 -1.30 10.88
N LEU A 343 -8.46 -0.17 10.38
CA LEU A 343 -9.88 0.05 10.10
C LEU A 343 -10.40 -0.86 8.98
N VAL A 344 -9.63 -1.06 7.91
CA VAL A 344 -10.00 -1.99 6.82
C VAL A 344 -10.12 -3.42 7.35
N ILE A 345 -9.13 -3.87 8.12
CA ILE A 345 -9.12 -5.20 8.74
C ILE A 345 -10.34 -5.35 9.66
N LYS A 346 -10.50 -4.43 10.62
CA LYS A 346 -11.59 -4.47 11.61
C LYS A 346 -12.96 -4.54 10.94
N GLN A 347 -13.25 -3.63 10.02
CA GLN A 347 -14.55 -3.60 9.35
C GLN A 347 -14.77 -4.81 8.43
N THR A 348 -13.72 -5.35 7.81
CA THR A 348 -13.84 -6.58 7.00
C THR A 348 -14.11 -7.80 7.89
N CYS A 349 -13.46 -7.89 9.06
CA CYS A 349 -13.68 -8.95 10.04
C CYS A 349 -15.12 -8.92 10.58
N GLU A 350 -15.58 -7.76 11.06
CA GLU A 350 -16.95 -7.57 11.55
C GLU A 350 -18.00 -7.91 10.47
N PHE A 351 -17.74 -7.52 9.21
CA PHE A 351 -18.62 -7.84 8.10
C PHE A 351 -18.66 -9.34 7.78
N LEU A 352 -17.50 -9.99 7.76
CA LEU A 352 -17.39 -11.43 7.50
C LEU A 352 -18.09 -12.24 8.59
N GLU A 353 -17.86 -11.89 9.85
CA GLU A 353 -18.53 -12.49 11.01
C GLU A 353 -20.05 -12.33 10.91
N SER A 354 -20.53 -11.12 10.55
CA SER A 354 -21.96 -10.86 10.34
C SER A 354 -22.55 -11.75 9.22
N ILE A 355 -21.85 -11.93 8.09
CA ILE A 355 -22.32 -12.82 7.01
C ILE A 355 -22.43 -14.26 7.49
N ILE A 356 -21.41 -14.75 8.19
CA ILE A 356 -21.34 -16.13 8.66
C ILE A 356 -22.44 -16.37 9.70
N ASN A 357 -22.57 -15.50 10.70
CA ASN A 357 -23.58 -15.59 11.74
C ASN A 357 -25.00 -15.50 11.18
N ASN A 358 -25.27 -14.58 10.24
CA ASN A 358 -26.58 -14.50 9.57
C ASN A 358 -26.90 -15.71 8.69
N THR A 359 -25.87 -16.35 8.12
CA THR A 359 -26.05 -17.60 7.37
C THR A 359 -26.37 -18.76 8.33
N ILE A 360 -25.80 -18.77 9.54
CA ILE A 360 -26.06 -19.78 10.58
C ILE A 360 -27.45 -19.59 11.23
N THR A 361 -27.85 -18.36 11.57
CA THR A 361 -29.13 -18.08 12.25
C THR A 361 -30.35 -18.33 11.36
N LYS A 362 -30.29 -18.04 10.05
CA LYS A 362 -31.37 -18.41 9.11
C LYS A 362 -31.54 -19.92 8.93
N ASN A 363 -30.54 -20.72 9.32
CA ASN A 363 -30.60 -22.18 9.25
C ASN A 363 -31.20 -22.83 10.51
N SER A 364 -31.60 -22.08 11.55
CA SER A 364 -31.93 -22.70 12.85
C SER A 364 -33.39 -23.14 13.07
N ILE A 365 -34.35 -22.86 12.17
CA ILE A 365 -35.76 -23.24 12.43
C ILE A 365 -36.50 -23.95 11.28
N LEU A 366 -36.05 -23.88 10.01
CA LEU A 366 -36.84 -24.42 8.87
C LEU A 366 -36.14 -25.44 7.95
N ASN A 367 -34.85 -25.73 8.10
CA ASN A 367 -34.12 -26.62 7.17
C ASN A 367 -33.65 -27.94 7.79
N TYR A 368 -34.58 -28.69 8.38
CA TYR A 368 -34.34 -30.11 8.71
C TYR A 368 -34.21 -31.00 7.45
N PHE A 369 -34.40 -30.47 6.22
CA PHE A 369 -34.43 -31.28 4.98
C PHE A 369 -33.81 -30.71 3.68
N THR A 370 -33.04 -29.62 3.66
CA THR A 370 -32.38 -29.15 2.40
C THR A 370 -30.97 -28.57 2.61
N GLN A 371 -29.95 -29.38 2.30
CA GLN A 371 -28.53 -29.07 2.06
C GLN A 371 -27.86 -27.99 2.96
N ASN A 372 -27.23 -28.43 4.05
CA ASN A 372 -26.14 -27.71 4.71
C ASN A 372 -24.97 -27.50 3.74
N GLN A 373 -24.98 -26.41 2.98
CA GLN A 373 -23.83 -26.06 2.15
C GLN A 373 -22.75 -25.41 3.01
N ASP A 374 -21.73 -26.20 3.35
CA ASP A 374 -20.46 -25.73 3.92
C ASP A 374 -19.94 -24.51 3.12
N TYR A 375 -19.38 -23.52 3.78
CA TYR A 375 -18.81 -22.35 3.10
C TYR A 375 -17.29 -22.49 2.94
N LEU A 376 -16.74 -21.76 1.97
CA LEU A 376 -15.29 -21.66 1.74
C LEU A 376 -14.94 -20.23 1.37
N ILE A 377 -13.94 -19.68 2.04
CA ILE A 377 -13.42 -18.34 1.76
C ILE A 377 -12.15 -18.50 0.92
N LEU A 378 -12.16 -17.96 -0.29
CA LEU A 378 -11.01 -17.92 -1.18
C LEU A 378 -10.41 -16.51 -1.17
N ILE A 379 -9.16 -16.39 -0.74
CA ILE A 379 -8.46 -15.10 -0.68
C ILE A 379 -7.36 -15.09 -1.74
N GLY A 380 -7.41 -14.09 -2.63
CA GLY A 380 -6.36 -13.86 -3.62
C GLY A 380 -5.12 -13.22 -3.01
N SER A 381 -3.95 -13.81 -3.19
CA SER A 381 -2.67 -13.21 -2.79
C SER A 381 -1.57 -13.50 -3.84
N TYR A 382 -0.50 -12.71 -3.80
CA TYR A 382 0.74 -12.90 -4.55
C TYR A 382 1.72 -13.78 -3.73
N SER A 383 3.03 -13.70 -3.97
CA SER A 383 4.02 -14.50 -3.23
C SER A 383 4.19 -14.09 -1.77
N ILE A 384 4.25 -12.79 -1.48
CA ILE A 384 4.38 -12.17 -0.16
C ILE A 384 3.43 -10.97 -0.08
N GLY A 385 3.01 -10.59 1.13
CA GLY A 385 2.13 -9.46 1.36
C GLY A 385 0.70 -9.90 1.69
N LYS A 386 0.06 -9.04 2.48
CA LYS A 386 -1.33 -9.10 2.95
C LYS A 386 -1.60 -10.19 3.99
N GLU A 387 -0.53 -10.77 4.56
CA GLU A 387 -0.59 -11.74 5.65
C GLU A 387 -1.44 -11.24 6.83
N LYS A 388 -1.22 -10.00 7.25
CA LYS A 388 -1.95 -9.36 8.37
C LYS A 388 -3.47 -9.44 8.20
N LEU A 389 -3.97 -9.17 6.98
CA LEU A 389 -5.40 -9.20 6.68
C LEU A 389 -5.97 -10.61 6.83
N TYR A 390 -5.41 -11.61 6.14
CA TYR A 390 -6.01 -12.94 6.14
C TYR A 390 -5.79 -13.70 7.44
N ILE A 391 -4.73 -13.39 8.21
CA ILE A 391 -4.52 -13.92 9.55
C ILE A 391 -5.62 -13.42 10.49
N GLN A 392 -5.95 -12.12 10.44
CA GLN A 392 -7.02 -11.59 11.28
C GLN A 392 -8.38 -12.14 10.89
N LEU A 393 -8.68 -12.24 9.60
CA LEU A 393 -9.93 -12.88 9.16
C LEU A 393 -10.04 -14.31 9.67
N ALA A 394 -8.95 -15.09 9.64
CA ALA A 394 -8.90 -16.45 10.14
C ALA A 394 -9.08 -16.55 11.66
N LYS A 395 -8.42 -15.68 12.43
CA LYS A 395 -8.61 -15.55 13.87
C LYS A 395 -10.07 -15.23 14.22
N THR A 396 -10.69 -14.25 13.54
CA THR A 396 -12.10 -13.85 13.76
C THR A 396 -13.08 -14.99 13.60
N ILE A 397 -12.90 -15.85 12.58
CA ILE A 397 -13.83 -16.95 12.31
C ILE A 397 -13.37 -18.30 12.87
N ASN A 398 -12.35 -18.30 13.73
CA ASN A 398 -11.71 -19.48 14.31
C ASN A 398 -11.39 -20.57 13.28
N SER A 399 -10.67 -20.18 12.22
CA SER A 399 -10.32 -21.04 11.09
C SER A 399 -8.82 -21.16 10.90
N LYS A 400 -8.36 -22.33 10.44
CA LYS A 400 -7.04 -22.45 9.80
C LYS A 400 -7.06 -21.90 8.37
N ILE A 401 -5.87 -21.67 7.83
CA ILE A 401 -5.64 -21.14 6.49
C ILE A 401 -4.93 -22.21 5.65
N LEU A 402 -5.61 -22.72 4.63
CA LEU A 402 -5.02 -23.62 3.65
C LEU A 402 -4.12 -22.84 2.69
N ILE A 403 -2.85 -23.22 2.64
CA ILE A 403 -1.83 -22.65 1.74
C ILE A 403 -1.09 -23.76 0.98
N THR A 404 -0.39 -23.38 -0.09
CA THR A 404 0.45 -24.35 -0.81
C THR A 404 1.74 -24.64 -0.03
N LYS A 405 2.40 -25.76 -0.34
CA LYS A 405 3.70 -26.10 0.28
C LYS A 405 4.78 -25.07 -0.03
N GLU A 406 4.73 -24.47 -1.21
CA GLU A 406 5.64 -23.39 -1.60
C GLU A 406 5.42 -22.15 -0.74
N ARG A 407 4.17 -21.74 -0.50
CA ARG A 407 3.87 -20.62 0.41
C ARG A 407 4.24 -20.95 1.85
N TYR A 408 4.01 -22.18 2.31
CA TYR A 408 4.43 -22.60 3.65
C TYR A 408 5.95 -22.48 3.84
N LYS A 409 6.74 -22.98 2.87
CA LYS A 409 8.20 -22.82 2.87
C LYS A 409 8.63 -21.36 2.82
N PHE A 410 7.88 -20.52 2.13
CA PHE A 410 8.13 -19.08 2.09
C PHE A 410 7.90 -18.44 3.47
N LEU A 411 6.73 -18.66 4.06
CA LEU A 411 6.36 -18.11 5.37
C LEU A 411 7.27 -18.62 6.49
N SER A 412 7.80 -19.84 6.38
CA SER A 412 8.78 -20.38 7.35
C SER A 412 10.14 -19.68 7.31
N CYS A 413 10.41 -18.80 6.35
CA CYS A 413 11.63 -17.99 6.30
C CYS A 413 11.49 -16.67 7.07
N ILE A 414 10.26 -16.27 7.41
CA ILE A 414 9.98 -15.06 8.19
C ILE A 414 10.30 -15.36 9.65
N GLU A 415 11.13 -14.50 10.26
CA GLU A 415 11.52 -14.69 11.66
C GLU A 415 10.32 -14.61 12.59
N ASN A 416 10.28 -15.50 13.58
CA ASN A 416 9.26 -15.55 14.61
C ASN A 416 7.81 -15.56 14.06
N PHE A 417 7.58 -16.10 12.87
CA PHE A 417 6.26 -16.15 12.24
C PHE A 417 5.44 -17.35 12.73
N ASN A 418 4.23 -17.12 13.21
CA ASN A 418 3.36 -18.20 13.69
C ASN A 418 2.77 -19.02 12.52
N LEU A 419 3.25 -20.24 12.36
CA LEU A 419 2.80 -21.16 11.32
C LEU A 419 1.58 -22.02 11.71
N ASP A 420 1.15 -22.04 12.97
CA ASP A 420 0.13 -22.97 13.49
C ASP A 420 -1.26 -22.73 12.90
N ILE A 421 -1.54 -21.48 12.54
CA ILE A 421 -2.78 -21.07 11.87
C ILE A 421 -2.84 -21.57 10.42
N PHE A 422 -1.71 -22.00 9.84
CA PHE A 422 -1.63 -22.48 8.47
C PHE A 422 -1.67 -24.01 8.40
N THR A 423 -2.20 -24.52 7.29
CA THR A 423 -2.16 -25.95 6.95
C THR A 423 -1.86 -26.11 5.46
N THR A 424 -1.23 -27.22 5.10
CA THR A 424 -1.02 -27.62 3.71
C THR A 424 -1.87 -28.84 3.32
N ASP A 425 -2.68 -29.35 4.26
CA ASP A 425 -3.59 -30.46 4.01
C ASP A 425 -4.94 -29.93 3.49
N PRO A 426 -5.31 -30.17 2.22
CA PRO A 426 -6.60 -29.75 1.69
C PRO A 426 -7.80 -30.48 2.31
N LYS A 427 -7.57 -31.52 3.12
CA LYS A 427 -8.62 -32.27 3.84
C LYS A 427 -8.82 -31.79 5.27
N ASP A 428 -8.03 -30.83 5.76
CA ASP A 428 -8.13 -30.30 7.11
C ASP A 428 -9.52 -29.64 7.31
N PRO A 429 -10.40 -30.21 8.15
CA PRO A 429 -11.76 -29.68 8.30
C PRO A 429 -11.79 -28.33 9.04
N SER A 430 -10.71 -27.96 9.73
CA SER A 430 -10.58 -26.67 10.41
C SER A 430 -10.22 -25.51 9.47
N ALA A 431 -9.85 -25.80 8.22
CA ALA A 431 -9.50 -24.79 7.23
C ALA A 431 -10.71 -24.35 6.39
N LYS A 432 -11.31 -23.21 6.74
CA LYS A 432 -12.38 -22.53 5.99
C LYS A 432 -11.87 -21.42 5.08
N ILE A 433 -10.59 -21.06 5.20
CA ILE A 433 -9.92 -20.08 4.34
C ILE A 433 -8.86 -20.77 3.49
N GLN A 434 -8.80 -20.45 2.20
CA GLN A 434 -7.75 -20.90 1.30
C GLN A 434 -7.12 -19.71 0.56
N ILE A 435 -5.79 -19.63 0.61
CA ILE A 435 -5.03 -18.64 -0.16
C ILE A 435 -4.75 -19.20 -1.55
N ILE A 436 -5.12 -18.43 -2.57
CA ILE A 436 -4.93 -18.79 -3.99
C ILE A 436 -4.31 -17.62 -4.74
N SER A 437 -3.76 -17.86 -5.93
CA SER A 437 -3.35 -16.75 -6.78
C SER A 437 -4.57 -15.96 -7.23
N ILE A 438 -4.44 -14.63 -7.29
CA ILE A 438 -5.56 -13.72 -7.54
C ILE A 438 -6.33 -14.04 -8.84
N GLN A 439 -5.65 -14.57 -9.86
CA GLN A 439 -6.25 -14.95 -11.14
C GLN A 439 -7.27 -16.11 -11.00
N LYS A 440 -7.07 -16.99 -10.02
CA LYS A 440 -7.97 -18.14 -9.76
C LYS A 440 -9.31 -17.73 -9.17
N LEU A 441 -9.44 -16.52 -8.61
CA LEU A 441 -10.74 -16.00 -8.12
C LEU A 441 -11.77 -15.82 -9.24
N SER A 442 -11.31 -15.70 -10.49
CA SER A 442 -12.15 -15.58 -11.69
C SER A 442 -12.15 -16.82 -12.60
N ASP A 443 -11.42 -17.88 -12.22
CA ASP A 443 -11.31 -19.10 -13.03
C ASP A 443 -12.48 -20.05 -12.74
N ASN A 444 -13.50 -20.04 -13.60
CA ASN A 444 -14.67 -20.91 -13.47
C ASN A 444 -14.33 -22.41 -13.43
N LYS A 445 -13.26 -22.85 -14.10
CA LYS A 445 -12.83 -24.25 -14.10
C LYS A 445 -12.20 -24.64 -12.77
N PHE A 446 -11.50 -23.71 -12.13
CA PHE A 446 -10.98 -23.90 -10.78
C PHE A 446 -12.13 -23.89 -9.76
N LEU A 447 -13.04 -22.90 -9.85
CA LEU A 447 -14.14 -22.74 -8.91
C LEU A 447 -15.15 -23.88 -8.94
N SER A 448 -15.35 -24.54 -10.09
CA SER A 448 -16.30 -25.67 -10.21
C SER A 448 -15.93 -26.87 -9.33
N GLN A 449 -14.67 -26.96 -8.88
CA GLN A 449 -14.20 -27.98 -7.94
C GLN A 449 -14.85 -27.84 -6.56
N PHE A 450 -15.38 -26.66 -6.24
CA PHE A 450 -16.04 -26.35 -4.96
C PHE A 450 -17.54 -26.11 -5.15
N SER A 451 -18.14 -26.67 -6.19
CA SER A 451 -19.57 -26.50 -6.53
C SER A 451 -20.55 -26.98 -5.44
N SER A 452 -20.10 -27.81 -4.50
CA SER A 452 -20.86 -28.23 -3.33
C SER A 452 -20.78 -27.27 -2.13
N LYS A 453 -20.00 -26.18 -2.24
CA LYS A 453 -19.77 -25.20 -1.17
C LYS A 453 -20.23 -23.81 -1.58
N LYS A 454 -20.64 -23.01 -0.59
CA LYS A 454 -20.87 -21.57 -0.79
C LYS A 454 -19.53 -20.84 -0.77
N ILE A 455 -19.11 -20.33 -1.91
CA ILE A 455 -17.81 -19.64 -2.05
C ILE A 455 -17.95 -18.15 -1.75
N ILE A 456 -17.14 -17.65 -0.81
CA ILE A 456 -16.91 -16.21 -0.59
C ILE A 456 -15.53 -15.88 -1.15
N LYS A 457 -15.45 -14.96 -2.12
CA LYS A 457 -14.19 -14.53 -2.71
C LYS A 457 -13.75 -13.22 -2.06
N ILE A 458 -12.51 -13.15 -1.58
CA ILE A 458 -11.91 -11.91 -1.10
C ILE A 458 -10.72 -11.59 -1.99
N LYS A 459 -10.75 -10.38 -2.55
CA LYS A 459 -9.69 -9.79 -3.35
C LYS A 459 -9.12 -8.60 -2.57
N PRO A 460 -8.04 -8.78 -1.80
CA PRO A 460 -7.31 -7.66 -1.22
C PRO A 460 -6.65 -6.85 -2.33
N THR A 461 -6.97 -5.57 -2.41
CA THR A 461 -6.49 -4.64 -3.42
C THR A 461 -5.89 -3.42 -2.73
N GLY A 462 -4.85 -2.81 -3.29
CA GLY A 462 -4.38 -1.51 -2.80
C GLY A 462 -5.41 -0.39 -2.96
N TRP A 463 -6.44 -0.64 -3.79
CA TRP A 463 -7.47 0.33 -4.15
C TRP A 463 -8.82 -0.36 -4.43
N SER A 464 -9.93 0.21 -3.93
CA SER A 464 -11.32 -0.13 -4.29
C SER A 464 -12.24 0.95 -3.69
N PHE A 465 -13.32 1.52 -4.25
CA PHE A 465 -13.96 1.62 -5.57
C PHE A 465 -14.81 2.93 -5.49
N ASN A 466 -15.22 3.52 -6.64
CA ASN A 466 -16.14 4.67 -6.80
C ASN A 466 -15.75 6.08 -6.33
N THR A 467 -14.76 6.28 -5.46
CA THR A 467 -14.37 7.64 -5.07
C THR A 467 -13.56 8.35 -6.15
N PHE A 468 -12.95 7.66 -7.12
CA PHE A 468 -12.10 8.30 -8.12
C PHE A 468 -12.80 9.42 -8.88
N LYS A 469 -13.94 9.12 -9.52
CA LYS A 469 -14.65 10.12 -10.31
C LYS A 469 -15.07 11.31 -9.43
N THR A 470 -15.52 11.02 -8.22
CA THR A 470 -15.93 12.03 -7.23
C THR A 470 -14.76 12.87 -6.73
N LEU A 471 -13.62 12.25 -6.41
CA LEU A 471 -12.40 12.89 -5.93
C LEU A 471 -11.76 13.71 -7.04
N THR A 472 -11.60 13.13 -8.23
CA THR A 472 -11.13 13.84 -9.43
C THR A 472 -12.02 15.05 -9.71
N ALA A 473 -13.35 14.90 -9.65
CA ALA A 473 -14.27 16.04 -9.80
C ALA A 473 -14.10 17.08 -8.68
N SER A 474 -13.91 16.63 -7.43
CA SER A 474 -13.73 17.48 -6.25
C SER A 474 -12.46 18.34 -6.32
N ILE A 475 -11.40 17.85 -6.97
CA ILE A 475 -10.10 18.55 -7.08
C ILE A 475 -9.88 19.25 -8.43
N LYS A 476 -10.75 19.02 -9.44
CA LYS A 476 -10.52 19.43 -10.84
C LYS A 476 -10.21 20.92 -11.03
N ASN A 477 -10.76 21.78 -10.18
CA ASN A 477 -10.63 23.24 -10.28
C ASN A 477 -9.95 23.86 -9.05
N LYS A 478 -9.20 23.06 -8.28
CA LYS A 478 -8.51 23.50 -7.07
C LYS A 478 -7.01 23.66 -7.33
N THR A 479 -6.42 24.67 -6.71
CA THR A 479 -4.98 24.83 -6.64
C THR A 479 -4.35 23.70 -5.80
N PRO A 480 -3.08 23.36 -6.02
CA PRO A 480 -2.36 22.39 -5.19
C PRO A 480 -2.43 22.69 -3.69
N GLN A 481 -2.36 23.97 -3.30
CA GLN A 481 -2.51 24.39 -1.90
C GLN A 481 -3.90 24.08 -1.33
N GLU A 482 -4.96 24.36 -2.08
CA GLU A 482 -6.34 24.04 -1.68
C GLU A 482 -6.56 22.52 -1.58
N ILE A 483 -5.96 21.75 -2.49
CA ILE A 483 -5.99 20.29 -2.46
C ILE A 483 -5.28 19.77 -1.21
N LEU A 484 -4.06 20.27 -0.91
CA LEU A 484 -3.31 19.86 0.28
C LEU A 484 -4.08 20.16 1.56
N ASN A 485 -4.66 21.36 1.66
CA ASN A 485 -5.50 21.74 2.79
C ASN A 485 -6.72 20.82 2.93
N GLN A 486 -7.40 20.48 1.82
CA GLN A 486 -8.52 19.52 1.84
C GLN A 486 -8.08 18.13 2.28
N VAL A 487 -6.95 17.64 1.80
CA VAL A 487 -6.40 16.30 2.13
C VAL A 487 -6.08 16.21 3.62
N LEU A 488 -5.47 17.27 4.17
CA LEU A 488 -5.10 17.36 5.58
C LEU A 488 -6.27 17.77 6.49
N THR A 489 -7.47 18.00 5.97
CA THR A 489 -8.64 18.15 6.85
C THR A 489 -8.93 16.82 7.53
N PRO A 490 -9.13 16.77 8.87
CA PRO A 490 -9.60 15.58 9.55
C PRO A 490 -10.94 15.12 8.96
N THR A 491 -11.01 13.84 8.58
CA THR A 491 -12.23 13.25 8.00
C THR A 491 -12.67 12.10 8.87
N THR A 492 -13.95 12.04 9.20
CA THR A 492 -14.55 10.89 9.87
C THR A 492 -14.46 9.66 8.96
N PRO A 493 -14.07 8.47 9.48
CA PRO A 493 -14.09 7.25 8.70
C PRO A 493 -15.48 7.04 8.07
N SER A 494 -15.51 6.84 6.76
CA SER A 494 -16.77 6.73 6.04
C SER A 494 -17.56 5.49 6.51
N THR A 495 -18.78 5.71 7.00
CA THR A 495 -19.78 4.66 7.26
C THR A 495 -20.18 3.90 5.99
N ASP A 496 -19.79 4.39 4.81
CA ASP A 496 -20.07 3.79 3.51
C ASP A 496 -19.32 2.46 3.29
N TYR A 497 -18.20 2.18 3.98
CA TYR A 497 -17.40 0.99 3.67
C TYR A 497 -18.15 -0.34 3.90
N LYS A 498 -18.85 -0.49 5.03
CA LYS A 498 -19.69 -1.66 5.29
C LYS A 498 -20.82 -1.80 4.25
N THR A 499 -21.43 -0.69 3.85
CA THR A 499 -22.47 -0.66 2.82
C THR A 499 -21.91 -1.09 1.46
N GLN A 500 -20.69 -0.65 1.12
CA GLN A 500 -19.99 -1.09 -0.09
C GLN A 500 -19.71 -2.59 -0.06
N LEU A 501 -19.21 -3.13 1.05
CA LEU A 501 -19.00 -4.57 1.21
C LEU A 501 -20.31 -5.36 1.06
N LEU A 502 -21.40 -4.89 1.67
CA LEU A 502 -22.72 -5.50 1.56
C LEU A 502 -23.21 -5.56 0.10
N LYS A 503 -23.12 -4.44 -0.62
CA LYS A 503 -23.52 -4.36 -2.03
C LYS A 503 -22.67 -5.29 -2.91
N GLN A 504 -21.36 -5.33 -2.69
CA GLN A 504 -20.46 -6.24 -3.40
C GLN A 504 -20.83 -7.72 -3.16
N PHE A 505 -21.10 -8.06 -1.90
CA PHE A 505 -21.48 -9.41 -1.49
C PHE A 505 -22.80 -9.85 -2.12
N GLN A 506 -23.84 -9.02 -2.05
CA GLN A 506 -25.16 -9.30 -2.62
C GLN A 506 -25.10 -9.52 -4.14
N ASN A 507 -24.23 -8.80 -4.84
CA ASN A 507 -24.11 -8.90 -6.30
C ASN A 507 -23.36 -10.16 -6.77
N SER A 508 -22.32 -10.60 -6.04
CA SER A 508 -21.40 -11.61 -6.60
C SER A 508 -20.67 -12.49 -5.59
N SER A 509 -21.03 -12.44 -4.30
CA SER A 509 -20.30 -13.10 -3.20
C SER A 509 -18.78 -12.86 -3.25
N SER A 510 -18.37 -11.71 -3.81
CA SER A 510 -16.99 -11.31 -4.00
C SER A 510 -16.78 -9.97 -3.33
N LEU A 511 -15.73 -9.84 -2.54
CA LEU A 511 -15.37 -8.65 -1.78
C LEU A 511 -14.03 -8.12 -2.28
N SER A 512 -14.02 -6.91 -2.82
CA SER A 512 -12.80 -6.15 -3.04
C SER A 512 -12.51 -5.36 -1.77
N VAL A 513 -11.38 -5.64 -1.13
CA VAL A 513 -10.99 -5.08 0.17
C VAL A 513 -9.82 -4.12 -0.07
N PRO A 514 -9.94 -2.81 0.20
CA PRO A 514 -8.91 -1.80 -0.08
C PRO A 514 -7.75 -1.84 0.94
N TYR A 515 -7.08 -2.99 0.99
CA TYR A 515 -5.89 -3.21 1.81
C TYR A 515 -4.62 -2.85 1.03
N SER A 516 -4.18 -1.59 1.18
CA SER A 516 -2.89 -1.10 0.65
C SER A 516 -1.74 -1.38 1.61
N GLU A 517 -0.58 -1.74 1.06
CA GLU A 517 0.72 -1.84 1.74
C GLU A 517 1.66 -0.69 1.35
N HIS A 518 1.14 0.31 0.64
CA HIS A 518 1.83 1.58 0.35
C HIS A 518 1.02 2.75 0.90
N SER A 519 1.72 3.84 1.17
CA SER A 519 1.15 5.09 1.66
C SER A 519 0.20 5.75 0.65
N SER A 520 -0.96 6.19 1.11
CA SER A 520 -1.84 7.14 0.41
C SER A 520 -1.18 8.51 0.28
N PHE A 521 -1.74 9.35 -0.60
CA PHE A 521 -1.31 10.73 -0.70
C PHE A 521 -1.48 11.50 0.62
N LYS A 522 -2.51 11.18 1.42
CA LYS A 522 -2.71 11.77 2.75
C LYS A 522 -1.59 11.35 3.72
N GLU A 523 -1.30 10.05 3.81
CA GLU A 523 -0.23 9.51 4.65
C GLU A 523 1.15 10.10 4.26
N LEU A 524 1.45 10.22 2.96
CA LEU A 524 2.68 10.87 2.47
C LEU A 524 2.72 12.37 2.80
N SER A 525 1.59 13.07 2.63
CA SER A 525 1.48 14.50 2.97
C SER A 525 1.69 14.73 4.47
N ILE A 526 1.18 13.83 5.31
CA ILE A 526 1.39 13.86 6.76
C ILE A 526 2.87 13.75 7.08
N LEU A 527 3.56 12.75 6.51
CA LEU A 527 5.00 12.59 6.71
C LEU A 527 5.77 13.84 6.27
N GLY A 528 5.49 14.34 5.06
CA GLY A 528 6.17 15.49 4.49
C GLY A 528 5.97 16.80 5.27
N CYS A 529 4.77 17.01 5.84
CA CYS A 529 4.45 18.22 6.62
C CYS A 529 4.83 18.12 8.10
N PHE A 530 5.12 16.91 8.61
CA PHE A 530 5.41 16.67 10.03
C PHE A 530 6.91 16.51 10.32
N LEU A 531 7.63 15.74 9.48
CA LEU A 531 9.06 15.51 9.68
C LEU A 531 9.90 16.71 9.26
N LYS A 532 11.11 16.81 9.82
CA LYS A 532 12.09 17.84 9.46
C LYS A 532 13.08 17.26 8.47
N TRP A 533 13.14 17.83 7.28
CA TRP A 533 13.98 17.29 6.20
C TRP A 533 14.61 18.38 5.31
N GLY A 534 15.73 18.02 4.67
CA GLY A 534 16.45 18.84 3.70
C GLY A 534 15.87 18.72 2.30
N GLU A 535 15.99 17.52 1.72
CA GLU A 535 15.53 17.15 0.38
C GLU A 535 14.73 15.83 0.39
N ILE A 536 13.72 15.72 -0.46
CA ILE A 536 13.01 14.46 -0.76
C ILE A 536 13.33 14.06 -2.20
N ILE A 537 13.80 12.83 -2.39
CA ILE A 537 14.09 12.21 -3.68
C ILE A 537 13.03 11.11 -3.95
N PRO A 538 12.22 11.21 -5.03
CA PRO A 538 11.25 10.17 -5.35
C PRO A 538 11.94 8.90 -5.87
N THR A 539 11.44 7.72 -5.48
CA THR A 539 11.97 6.42 -5.94
C THR A 539 11.06 5.73 -6.98
N VAL A 540 9.81 6.16 -7.09
CA VAL A 540 8.80 5.65 -8.03
C VAL A 540 8.25 6.80 -8.88
N ASN A 541 8.00 6.60 -10.18
CA ASN A 541 7.60 7.68 -11.09
C ASN A 541 8.55 8.89 -11.06
N THR A 542 9.86 8.65 -10.97
CA THR A 542 10.88 9.68 -10.72
C THR A 542 10.96 10.79 -11.77
N THR A 543 10.36 10.59 -12.95
CA THR A 543 10.29 11.59 -14.02
C THR A 543 9.05 12.49 -13.92
N ASN A 544 8.21 12.36 -12.88
CA ASN A 544 7.02 13.18 -12.75
C ASN A 544 7.38 14.59 -12.23
N PRO A 545 7.20 15.65 -13.05
CA PRO A 545 7.58 17.01 -12.66
C PRO A 545 6.70 17.58 -11.53
N THR A 546 5.51 17.02 -11.29
CA THR A 546 4.58 17.58 -10.28
C THR A 546 5.00 17.26 -8.84
N PHE A 547 5.94 16.34 -8.61
CA PHE A 547 6.35 15.97 -7.25
C PHE A 547 7.08 17.09 -6.53
N GLN A 548 7.91 17.86 -7.25
CA GLN A 548 8.64 18.97 -6.64
C GLN A 548 7.71 20.06 -6.08
N GLU A 549 6.59 20.31 -6.75
CA GLU A 549 5.58 21.24 -6.27
C GLU A 549 4.99 20.77 -4.94
N TRP A 550 4.61 19.49 -4.83
CA TRP A 550 4.13 18.91 -3.57
C TRP A 550 5.16 18.98 -2.45
N PHE A 551 6.42 18.65 -2.73
CA PHE A 551 7.50 18.72 -1.72
C PHE A 551 7.70 20.14 -1.19
N ASN A 552 7.67 21.14 -2.07
CA ASN A 552 7.76 22.54 -1.66
C ASN A 552 6.57 22.93 -0.76
N LEU A 553 5.35 22.55 -1.13
CA LEU A 553 4.16 22.82 -0.32
C LEU A 553 4.20 22.14 1.05
N TRP A 554 4.70 20.91 1.12
CA TRP A 554 4.88 20.20 2.39
C TRP A 554 5.92 20.85 3.29
N LYS A 555 6.98 21.43 2.72
CA LYS A 555 8.01 22.15 3.48
C LYS A 555 7.46 23.41 4.15
N ASP A 556 6.51 24.08 3.50
CA ASP A 556 5.87 25.31 4.00
C ASP A 556 4.70 25.02 4.95
N LYS A 557 4.05 23.86 4.81
CA LYS A 557 2.91 23.45 5.65
C LYS A 557 3.40 22.66 6.86
N LYS A 558 3.10 23.14 8.07
CA LYS A 558 3.35 22.41 9.32
C LYS A 558 2.06 21.81 9.87
N ILE A 559 2.15 20.56 10.32
CA ILE A 559 1.13 19.91 11.15
C ILE A 559 1.75 19.53 12.49
N ASP A 560 0.96 19.52 13.56
CA ASP A 560 1.43 19.23 14.92
C ASP A 560 1.16 17.79 15.35
N GLU A 561 1.73 17.40 16.49
CA GLU A 561 1.52 16.07 17.07
C GLU A 561 0.04 15.79 17.41
N GLY A 562 -0.75 16.82 17.72
CA GLY A 562 -2.18 16.70 17.99
C GLY A 562 -2.93 16.16 16.77
N TYR A 563 -2.63 16.71 15.59
CA TYR A 563 -3.16 16.22 14.32
C TYR A 563 -2.75 14.76 14.04
N ILE A 564 -1.48 14.40 14.30
CA ILE A 564 -1.01 13.01 14.12
C ILE A 564 -1.79 12.06 15.03
N ASN A 565 -1.89 12.42 16.31
CA ASN A 565 -2.61 11.62 17.30
C ASN A 565 -4.09 11.48 16.92
N ASP A 566 -4.75 12.54 16.44
CA ASP A 566 -6.14 12.48 16.01
C ASP A 566 -6.34 11.65 14.73
N TYR A 567 -5.42 11.71 13.76
CA TYR A 567 -5.50 10.90 12.54
C TYR A 567 -5.38 9.40 12.84
N TYR A 568 -4.52 9.02 13.78
CA TYR A 568 -4.32 7.63 14.19
C TYR A 568 -5.17 7.21 15.42
N LYS A 569 -6.02 8.08 15.98
CA LYS A 569 -6.83 7.84 17.21
C LYS A 569 -7.86 6.71 17.12
N THR A 570 -7.94 6.03 15.98
CA THR A 570 -8.91 4.97 15.70
C THR A 570 -8.25 3.65 15.28
N THR A 571 -6.92 3.57 15.43
CA THR A 571 -6.19 2.28 15.42
C THR A 571 -6.44 1.54 16.71
#